data_AF-A0A931T6P8-F1
#
_entry.id   AF-A0A931T6P8-F1
#
_cell.length_a   1.000
_cell.length_b   1.000
_cell.length_c   1.000
_cell.angle_alpha   90.00
_cell.angle_beta   90.00
_cell.angle_gamma   90.00
#
_symmetry.space_group_name_H-M   'P 1'
#
loop_
_entity.id
_entity.type
_entity.pdbx_description
1 polymer ?
#
loop_
_entity_poly.entity_id
_entity_poly.type
_entity_poly.pdbx_seq_one_letter_code
_entity_poly.pdbx_strand_id
1 'polypeptide(L)'
;MDTPRFVTHRGANILVLDYAGASASQLCAILKESEEVIRKQPQGSLLMLTRMHGYEFGSESNQLLLTHIDGNGPWACASAVVGLDHLTAVIPIANRLANRNLKAFDDEDAALDWLASQQRPAPAAADTDDAPVRFVPRDGVRILRIDFRGAGEQALLARVNAAAAIIKEQPEHSVLTLTLVHGVSYNREITSAIKAYVRGNRPYVVAGAVVGLDYLRQILLPLNRLTGRNLRAFDDEDSAVSWLAAEWRRSRRE
;
A
#
# COMPACT_ATOMS: atom_id res chain seq x y z
N MET A 1 7.16 3.88 30.88
CA MET A 1 7.13 4.34 29.47
C MET A 1 5.75 3.98 28.95
N ASP A 2 5.01 4.94 28.42
CA ASP A 2 3.65 4.72 27.89
C ASP A 2 3.75 4.59 26.36
N THR A 3 4.16 3.40 25.92
CA THR A 3 4.41 3.06 24.52
C THR A 3 4.26 1.54 24.36
N PRO A 4 3.64 1.03 23.28
CA PRO A 4 3.01 1.75 22.17
C PRO A 4 1.73 2.51 22.57
N ARG A 5 1.49 3.71 22.02
CA ARG A 5 0.22 4.45 22.22
C ARG A 5 -0.20 5.25 21.01
N PHE A 6 -1.50 5.49 20.84
CA PHE A 6 -2.00 6.37 19.79
C PHE A 6 -2.10 7.82 20.26
N VAL A 7 -1.78 8.75 19.37
CA VAL A 7 -2.08 10.17 19.51
C VAL A 7 -2.90 10.64 18.32
N THR A 8 -3.77 11.63 18.55
CA THR A 8 -4.49 12.30 17.48
C THR A 8 -3.81 13.64 17.19
N HIS A 9 -3.35 13.83 15.95
CA HIS A 9 -2.75 15.08 15.48
C HIS A 9 -3.39 15.49 14.16
N ARG A 10 -3.99 16.69 14.10
CA ARG A 10 -4.70 17.20 12.91
C ARG A 10 -5.71 16.20 12.30
N GLY A 11 -6.38 15.42 13.14
CA GLY A 11 -7.35 14.40 12.71
C GLY A 11 -6.75 13.06 12.26
N ALA A 12 -5.41 12.95 12.23
CA ALA A 12 -4.71 11.71 11.99
C ALA A 12 -4.47 10.95 13.31
N ASN A 13 -4.72 9.64 13.31
CA ASN A 13 -4.32 8.76 14.41
C ASN A 13 -2.92 8.20 14.12
N ILE A 14 -1.98 8.53 15.00
CA ILE A 14 -0.55 8.21 14.85
C ILE A 14 -0.14 7.30 16.01
N LEU A 15 0.46 6.15 15.69
CA LEU A 15 1.07 5.26 16.66
C LEU A 15 2.44 5.81 17.06
N VAL A 16 2.61 6.11 18.33
CA VAL A 16 3.87 6.57 18.92
C VAL A 16 4.60 5.40 19.56
N LEU A 17 5.85 5.23 19.15
CA LEU A 17 6.81 4.27 19.67
C LEU A 17 7.97 5.04 20.31
N ASP A 18 8.07 4.98 21.63
CA ASP A 18 9.07 5.75 22.38
C ASP A 18 10.20 4.84 22.87
N TYR A 19 11.38 4.96 22.26
CA TYR A 19 12.57 4.20 22.64
C TYR A 19 13.57 5.04 23.41
N ALA A 20 13.23 6.28 23.79
CA ALA A 20 14.18 7.18 24.42
C ALA A 20 14.74 6.58 25.71
N GLY A 21 16.06 6.44 25.78
CA GLY A 21 16.76 5.84 26.93
C GLY A 21 16.41 4.39 27.25
N ALA A 22 15.78 3.65 26.34
CA ALA A 22 15.44 2.24 26.57
C ALA A 22 16.68 1.34 26.62
N SER A 23 16.68 0.36 27.51
CA SER A 23 17.65 -0.75 27.49
C SER A 23 17.30 -1.76 26.40
N ALA A 24 18.21 -2.68 26.07
CA ALA A 24 17.95 -3.75 25.10
C ALA A 24 16.74 -4.63 25.47
N SER A 25 16.53 -4.92 26.76
CA SER A 25 15.38 -5.71 27.22
C SER A 25 14.07 -4.92 27.15
N GLN A 26 14.12 -3.61 27.43
CA GLN A 26 12.97 -2.71 27.27
C GLN A 26 12.61 -2.57 25.80
N LEU A 27 13.59 -2.41 24.90
CA LEU A 27 13.35 -2.39 23.46
C LEU A 27 12.62 -3.66 23.02
N CYS A 28 13.10 -4.84 23.41
CA CYS A 28 12.46 -6.11 23.06
C CYS A 28 10.99 -6.18 23.52
N ALA A 29 10.71 -5.73 24.76
CA ALA A 29 9.34 -5.67 25.28
C ALA A 29 8.46 -4.71 24.47
N ILE A 30 8.95 -3.51 24.17
CA ILE A 30 8.21 -2.50 23.41
C ILE A 30 7.94 -2.98 21.98
N LEU A 31 8.92 -3.60 21.31
CA LEU A 31 8.75 -4.15 19.96
C LEU A 31 7.70 -5.26 19.92
N LYS A 32 7.66 -6.12 20.94
CA LYS A 32 6.66 -7.19 21.03
C LYS A 32 5.25 -6.63 21.24
N GLU A 33 5.10 -5.66 22.15
CA GLU A 33 3.80 -5.03 22.42
C GLU A 33 3.31 -4.22 21.20
N SER A 34 4.20 -3.49 20.53
CA SER A 34 3.85 -2.72 19.35
C SER A 34 3.41 -3.61 18.20
N GLU A 35 3.98 -4.80 18.02
CA GLU A 35 3.50 -5.76 17.03
C GLU A 35 2.04 -6.18 17.27
N GLU A 36 1.63 -6.41 18.52
CA GLU A 36 0.25 -6.76 18.85
C GLU A 36 -0.73 -5.61 18.52
N VAL A 37 -0.30 -4.37 18.72
CA VAL A 37 -1.09 -3.18 18.37
C VAL A 37 -1.15 -2.96 16.87
N ILE A 38 -0.02 -3.09 16.17
CA ILE A 38 0.12 -2.91 14.72
C ILE A 38 -0.74 -3.92 13.96
N ARG A 39 -0.70 -5.21 14.36
CA ARG A 39 -1.43 -6.28 13.67
C ARG A 39 -2.95 -6.14 13.75
N LYS A 40 -3.47 -5.37 14.71
CA LYS A 40 -4.91 -5.06 14.84
C LYS A 40 -5.36 -3.93 13.90
N GLN A 41 -4.43 -3.23 13.26
CA GLN A 41 -4.74 -2.12 12.36
C GLN A 41 -5.05 -2.62 10.95
N PRO A 42 -5.84 -1.87 10.17
CA PRO A 42 -5.96 -2.12 8.74
C PRO A 42 -4.60 -2.04 8.04
N GLN A 43 -4.34 -2.92 7.09
CA GLN A 43 -3.10 -2.90 6.33
C GLN A 43 -2.95 -1.59 5.52
N GLY A 44 -1.72 -1.07 5.45
CA GLY A 44 -1.37 0.17 4.77
C GLY A 44 -2.01 1.44 5.35
N SER A 45 -2.56 1.40 6.56
CA SER A 45 -3.25 2.54 7.20
C SER A 45 -2.42 3.24 8.28
N LEU A 46 -1.40 2.58 8.80
CA LEU A 46 -0.78 3.00 10.06
C LEU A 46 0.26 4.11 9.84
N LEU A 47 0.09 5.22 10.54
CA LEU A 47 1.09 6.28 10.67
C LEU A 47 1.87 6.04 11.95
N MET A 48 3.21 6.02 11.87
CA MET A 48 4.06 5.71 13.03
C MET A 48 5.05 6.84 13.30
N LEU A 49 5.14 7.29 14.54
CA LEU A 49 6.20 8.16 15.02
C LEU A 49 7.10 7.36 15.98
N THR A 50 8.39 7.29 15.70
CA THR A 50 9.36 6.63 16.57
C THR A 50 10.31 7.66 17.17
N ARG A 51 10.44 7.68 18.51
CA ARG A 51 11.40 8.53 19.23
C ARG A 51 12.62 7.73 19.64
N MET A 52 13.82 8.24 19.35
CA MET A 52 15.08 7.50 19.54
C MET A 52 16.16 8.24 20.35
N HIS A 53 15.81 9.28 21.12
CA HIS A 53 16.78 10.07 21.87
C HIS A 53 17.58 9.26 22.90
N GLY A 54 18.90 9.46 22.94
CA GLY A 54 19.77 8.87 23.96
C GLY A 54 19.84 7.34 23.92
N TYR A 55 19.50 6.72 22.78
CA TYR A 55 19.55 5.27 22.61
C TYR A 55 20.93 4.82 22.12
N GLU A 56 21.60 3.95 22.88
CA GLU A 56 22.89 3.36 22.49
C GLU A 56 22.66 2.10 21.64
N PHE A 57 23.01 2.16 20.37
CA PHE A 57 22.80 1.06 19.44
C PHE A 57 23.94 0.02 19.50
N GLY A 58 23.60 -1.20 19.92
CA GLY A 58 24.39 -2.42 19.68
C GLY A 58 23.94 -3.16 18.41
N SER A 59 24.77 -4.08 17.91
CA SER A 59 24.45 -4.91 16.73
C SER A 59 23.17 -5.75 16.92
N GLU A 60 22.92 -6.25 18.12
CA GLU A 60 21.72 -7.04 18.45
C GLU A 60 20.44 -6.19 18.43
N SER A 61 20.45 -5.02 19.06
CA SER A 61 19.30 -4.09 19.04
C SER A 61 19.00 -3.57 17.62
N ASN A 62 20.04 -3.35 16.80
CA ASN A 62 19.89 -3.00 15.39
C ASN A 62 19.15 -4.10 14.62
N GLN A 63 19.55 -5.36 14.81
CA GLN A 63 18.93 -6.49 14.13
C GLN A 63 17.46 -6.67 14.55
N LEU A 64 17.14 -6.50 15.83
CA LEU A 64 15.77 -6.54 16.34
C LEU A 64 14.91 -5.44 15.70
N LEU A 65 15.43 -4.21 15.64
CA LEU A 65 14.73 -3.08 15.05
C LEU A 65 14.49 -3.31 13.54
N LEU A 66 15.50 -3.78 12.80
CA LEU A 66 15.36 -4.08 11.37
C LEU A 66 14.33 -5.20 11.13
N THR A 67 14.36 -6.25 11.95
CA THR A 67 13.38 -7.36 11.88
C THR A 67 11.97 -6.86 12.15
N HIS A 68 11.80 -5.98 13.13
CA HIS A 68 10.53 -5.36 13.44
C HIS A 68 10.03 -4.41 12.33
N ILE A 69 10.94 -3.65 11.71
CA ILE A 69 10.62 -2.78 10.56
C ILE A 69 10.14 -3.62 9.38
N ASP A 70 10.84 -4.71 9.05
CA ASP A 70 10.49 -5.63 7.97
C ASP A 70 9.12 -6.29 8.23
N GLY A 71 8.95 -6.88 9.41
CA GLY A 71 7.73 -7.60 9.80
C GLY A 71 6.47 -6.75 9.81
N ASN A 72 6.60 -5.42 9.97
CA ASN A 72 5.47 -4.51 10.04
C ASN A 72 5.20 -3.77 8.72
N GLY A 73 5.94 -4.06 7.64
CA GLY A 73 5.78 -3.44 6.32
C GLY A 73 4.32 -3.36 5.82
N PRO A 74 3.54 -4.45 5.88
CA PRO A 74 2.17 -4.48 5.36
C PRO A 74 1.19 -3.49 6.02
N TRP A 75 1.46 -3.04 7.24
CA TRP A 75 0.55 -2.14 7.99
C TRP A 75 0.92 -0.67 7.86
N ALA A 76 2.20 -0.37 7.65
CA ALA A 76 2.71 1.00 7.64
C ALA A 76 2.27 1.76 6.37
N CYS A 77 1.62 2.91 6.56
CA CYS A 77 1.38 3.91 5.53
C CYS A 77 2.58 4.86 5.38
N ALA A 78 3.02 5.41 6.52
CA ALA A 78 4.20 6.26 6.61
C ALA A 78 4.80 6.17 8.01
N SER A 79 6.07 6.53 8.13
CA SER A 79 6.78 6.46 9.40
C SER A 79 7.73 7.65 9.53
N ALA A 80 7.74 8.27 10.70
CA ALA A 80 8.67 9.34 11.04
C ALA A 80 9.53 8.90 12.21
N VAL A 81 10.79 9.33 12.22
CA VAL A 81 11.69 9.11 13.34
C VAL A 81 12.28 10.44 13.79
N VAL A 82 12.32 10.65 15.11
CA VAL A 82 12.96 11.81 15.75
C VAL A 82 14.06 11.36 16.70
N GLY A 83 15.10 12.18 16.85
CA GLY A 83 16.24 11.86 17.72
C GLY A 83 17.22 10.84 17.13
N LEU A 84 17.33 10.78 15.80
CA LEU A 84 18.38 10.02 15.10
C LEU A 84 19.66 10.86 14.98
N ASP A 85 20.20 11.30 16.11
CA ASP A 85 21.28 12.30 16.17
C ASP A 85 22.44 11.99 15.19
N HIS A 86 22.83 10.71 15.06
CA HIS A 86 23.94 10.27 14.20
C HIS A 86 23.64 9.05 13.29
N LEU A 87 22.38 8.61 13.20
CA LEU A 87 22.00 7.34 12.57
C LEU A 87 21.10 7.48 11.35
N THR A 88 21.16 8.63 10.69
CA THR A 88 20.42 8.91 9.45
C THR A 88 20.74 7.91 8.33
N ALA A 89 21.91 7.26 8.35
CA ALA A 89 22.30 6.22 7.41
C ALA A 89 21.44 4.94 7.46
N VAL A 90 20.67 4.73 8.54
CA VAL A 90 19.74 3.59 8.65
C VAL A 90 18.46 3.83 7.84
N ILE A 91 18.07 5.10 7.61
CA ILE A 91 16.83 5.46 6.92
C ILE A 91 16.78 4.94 5.47
N PRO A 92 17.82 5.15 4.63
CA PRO A 92 17.82 4.60 3.27
C PRO A 92 17.75 3.06 3.24
N ILE A 93 18.37 2.40 4.22
CA ILE A 93 18.37 0.92 4.33
C ILE A 93 16.96 0.44 4.68
N ALA A 94 16.34 1.04 5.69
CA ALA A 94 14.97 0.73 6.10
C ALA A 94 13.95 0.98 4.99
N ASN A 95 14.08 2.09 4.24
CA ASN A 95 13.20 2.38 3.10
C ASN A 95 13.36 1.37 1.97
N ARG A 96 14.60 0.93 1.66
CA ARG A 96 14.86 -0.09 0.64
C ARG A 96 14.36 -1.47 1.03
N LEU A 97 14.56 -1.87 2.28
CA LEU A 97 14.21 -3.22 2.77
C LEU A 97 12.69 -3.38 2.91
N ALA A 98 12.02 -2.41 3.54
CA ALA A 98 10.60 -2.56 3.91
C ALA A 98 9.63 -1.87 2.94
N ASN A 99 10.12 -1.31 1.82
CA ASN A 99 9.35 -0.50 0.87
C ASN A 99 8.48 0.56 1.59
N ARG A 100 9.08 1.25 2.56
CA ARG A 100 8.39 2.22 3.43
C ARG A 100 8.61 3.64 2.97
N ASN A 101 7.68 4.50 3.41
CA ASN A 101 7.87 5.94 3.44
C ASN A 101 8.34 6.34 4.85
N LEU A 102 9.61 6.06 5.17
CA LEU A 102 10.28 6.44 6.42
C LEU A 102 11.06 7.74 6.23
N LYS A 103 10.87 8.72 7.11
CA LYS A 103 11.60 9.98 7.08
C LYS A 103 12.11 10.36 8.48
N ALA A 104 13.31 10.90 8.56
CA ALA A 104 13.86 11.44 9.81
C ALA A 104 13.54 12.94 9.94
N PHE A 105 13.35 13.38 11.17
CA PHE A 105 13.10 14.77 11.55
C PHE A 105 13.88 15.12 12.81
N ASP A 106 14.32 16.37 12.90
CA ASP A 106 14.95 16.89 14.11
C ASP A 106 13.90 17.38 15.13
N ASP A 107 12.68 17.62 14.66
CA ASP A 107 11.58 18.19 15.43
C ASP A 107 10.34 17.29 15.37
N GLU A 108 9.70 17.10 16.52
CA GLU A 108 8.54 16.23 16.66
C GLU A 108 7.28 16.82 16.02
N ASP A 109 7.05 18.12 16.16
CA ASP A 109 5.88 18.76 15.57
C ASP A 109 5.92 18.68 14.04
N ALA A 110 7.11 18.88 13.44
CA ALA A 110 7.34 18.68 12.02
C ALA A 110 7.11 17.23 11.57
N ALA A 111 7.51 16.25 12.40
CA ALA A 111 7.28 14.83 12.13
C ALA A 111 5.78 14.50 12.16
N LEU A 112 5.05 14.99 13.15
CA LEU A 112 3.60 14.81 13.31
C LEU A 112 2.82 15.49 12.18
N ASP A 113 3.20 16.71 11.81
CA ASP A 113 2.63 17.46 10.70
C ASP A 113 2.80 16.71 9.38
N TRP A 114 4.00 16.20 9.13
CA TRP A 114 4.27 15.41 7.95
C TRP A 114 3.47 14.10 7.96
N LEU A 115 3.45 13.36 9.07
CA LEU A 115 2.66 12.13 9.20
C LEU A 115 1.17 12.38 8.94
N ALA A 116 0.60 13.46 9.49
CA ALA A 116 -0.78 13.84 9.22
C ALA A 116 -1.02 14.12 7.74
N SER A 117 -0.06 14.73 7.03
CA SER A 117 -0.17 14.90 5.57
C SER A 117 -0.06 13.58 4.78
N GLN A 118 0.53 12.54 5.38
CA GLN A 118 0.59 11.20 4.79
C GLN A 118 -0.66 10.38 5.10
N GLN A 119 -1.59 10.91 5.90
CA GLN A 119 -2.87 10.28 6.13
C GLN A 119 -3.54 10.08 4.78
N ARG A 120 -3.49 8.84 4.30
CA ARG A 120 -4.41 8.42 3.26
C ARG A 120 -5.80 8.55 3.87
N PRO A 121 -6.81 8.94 3.09
CA PRO A 121 -8.18 8.72 3.53
C PRO A 121 -8.23 7.27 4.03
N ALA A 122 -8.53 7.08 5.32
CA ALA A 122 -9.06 5.79 5.74
C ALA A 122 -10.10 5.45 4.68
N PRO A 123 -10.08 4.26 4.05
CA PRO A 123 -11.01 3.95 2.98
C PRO A 123 -12.35 4.43 3.47
N ALA A 124 -12.86 5.48 2.81
CA ALA A 124 -14.00 6.20 3.35
C ALA A 124 -15.04 5.13 3.64
N ALA A 125 -15.69 5.22 4.79
CA ALA A 125 -16.98 4.57 4.95
C ALA A 125 -17.87 5.15 3.85
N ALA A 126 -17.77 4.56 2.66
CA ALA A 126 -18.32 5.01 1.41
C ALA A 126 -18.89 3.77 0.76
N ASP A 127 -20.21 3.71 0.92
CA ASP A 127 -21.16 2.81 0.31
C ASP A 127 -21.06 1.36 0.77
N THR A 128 -22.11 0.95 1.46
CA THR A 128 -22.37 -0.33 2.12
C THR A 128 -22.46 -1.52 1.15
N ASP A 129 -21.41 -1.76 0.35
CA ASP A 129 -21.19 -3.01 -0.38
C ASP A 129 -19.68 -3.27 -0.55
N ASP A 130 -19.07 -3.90 0.47
CA ASP A 130 -17.63 -4.11 0.68
C ASP A 130 -17.00 -5.18 -0.23
N ALA A 131 -17.62 -5.48 -1.38
CA ALA A 131 -17.09 -6.49 -2.28
C ALA A 131 -15.75 -6.01 -2.87
N PRO A 132 -14.63 -6.75 -2.69
CA PRO A 132 -13.30 -6.35 -3.16
C PRO A 132 -13.18 -6.33 -4.69
N VAL A 133 -14.15 -6.91 -5.39
CA VAL A 133 -14.27 -6.88 -6.85
C VAL A 133 -15.71 -6.49 -7.19
N ARG A 134 -15.91 -5.31 -7.76
CA ARG A 134 -17.24 -4.81 -8.11
C ARG A 134 -17.22 -3.71 -9.16
N PHE A 135 -18.34 -3.51 -9.84
CA PHE A 135 -18.51 -2.35 -10.70
C PHE A 135 -18.86 -1.11 -9.88
N VAL A 136 -18.21 0.01 -10.19
CA VAL A 136 -18.49 1.32 -9.62
C VAL A 136 -18.77 2.33 -10.73
N PRO A 137 -19.81 3.18 -10.60
CA PRO A 137 -20.03 4.29 -11.51
C PRO A 137 -19.09 5.45 -11.15
N ARG A 138 -18.31 5.96 -12.11
CA ARG A 138 -17.44 7.14 -11.95
C ARG A 138 -17.39 7.90 -13.27
N ASP A 139 -17.53 9.23 -13.24
CA ASP A 139 -17.44 10.11 -14.42
C ASP A 139 -18.29 9.67 -15.63
N GLY A 140 -19.47 9.12 -15.36
CA GLY A 140 -20.39 8.62 -16.39
C GLY A 140 -19.97 7.30 -17.06
N VAL A 141 -18.95 6.62 -16.52
CA VAL A 141 -18.51 5.30 -16.99
C VAL A 141 -18.61 4.25 -15.89
N ARG A 142 -18.80 2.99 -16.29
CA ARG A 142 -18.85 1.85 -15.38
C ARG A 142 -17.48 1.19 -15.35
N ILE A 143 -16.84 1.18 -14.18
CA ILE A 143 -15.47 0.67 -13.99
C ILE A 143 -15.51 -0.53 -13.06
N LEU A 144 -14.87 -1.65 -13.44
CA LEU A 144 -14.64 -2.77 -12.55
C LEU A 144 -13.48 -2.42 -11.62
N ARG A 145 -13.79 -2.12 -10.37
CA ARG A 145 -12.81 -1.89 -9.31
C ARG A 145 -12.38 -3.24 -8.72
N ILE A 146 -11.08 -3.46 -8.68
CA ILE A 146 -10.43 -4.66 -8.16
C ILE A 146 -9.44 -4.22 -7.08
N ASP A 147 -9.81 -4.43 -5.84
CA ASP A 147 -9.02 -4.01 -4.69
C ASP A 147 -8.11 -5.14 -4.24
N PHE A 148 -6.79 -5.03 -4.43
CA PHE A 148 -5.79 -5.97 -3.89
C PHE A 148 -5.05 -5.40 -2.69
N ARG A 149 -5.45 -4.24 -2.16
CA ARG A 149 -4.74 -3.63 -1.03
C ARG A 149 -4.77 -4.58 0.16
N GLY A 150 -3.59 -4.83 0.73
CA GLY A 150 -3.39 -5.73 1.86
C GLY A 150 -3.85 -7.19 1.64
N ALA A 151 -3.97 -7.63 0.39
CA ALA A 151 -4.37 -9.01 0.11
C ALA A 151 -3.19 -9.96 0.38
N GLY A 152 -3.37 -10.94 1.26
CA GLY A 152 -2.52 -12.12 1.27
C GLY A 152 -2.68 -12.92 -0.03
N GLU A 153 -1.75 -13.83 -0.31
CA GLU A 153 -1.71 -14.61 -1.57
C GLU A 153 -3.04 -15.29 -1.91
N GLN A 154 -3.66 -15.97 -0.95
CA GLN A 154 -4.92 -16.68 -1.17
C GLN A 154 -6.08 -15.71 -1.50
N ALA A 155 -6.14 -14.57 -0.81
CA ALA A 155 -7.13 -13.53 -1.07
C ALA A 155 -6.91 -12.86 -2.43
N LEU A 156 -5.64 -12.66 -2.83
CA LEU A 156 -5.29 -12.12 -4.14
C LEU A 156 -5.75 -13.07 -5.24
N LEU A 157 -5.45 -14.36 -5.15
CA LEU A 157 -5.88 -15.36 -6.13
C LEU A 157 -7.41 -15.45 -6.21
N ALA A 158 -8.10 -15.43 -5.06
CA ALA A 158 -9.56 -15.42 -5.02
C ALA A 158 -10.15 -14.19 -5.74
N ARG A 159 -9.58 -13.00 -5.48
CA ARG A 159 -9.99 -11.74 -6.13
C ARG A 159 -9.69 -11.74 -7.63
N VAL A 160 -8.55 -12.29 -8.06
CA VAL A 160 -8.20 -12.49 -9.48
C VAL A 160 -9.25 -13.38 -10.16
N ASN A 161 -9.64 -14.49 -9.53
CA ASN A 161 -10.64 -15.41 -10.07
C ASN A 161 -12.04 -14.78 -10.13
N ALA A 162 -12.46 -14.08 -9.08
CA ALA A 162 -13.74 -13.35 -9.05
C ALA A 162 -13.80 -12.28 -10.15
N ALA A 163 -12.72 -11.51 -10.31
CA ALA A 163 -12.64 -10.53 -11.38
C ALA A 163 -12.66 -11.18 -12.77
N ALA A 164 -11.99 -12.31 -12.96
CA ALA A 164 -12.02 -13.03 -14.24
C ALA A 164 -13.42 -13.52 -14.60
N ALA A 165 -14.15 -14.06 -13.63
CA ALA A 165 -15.53 -14.51 -13.82
C ALA A 165 -16.43 -13.33 -14.25
N ILE A 166 -16.41 -12.24 -13.47
CA ILE A 166 -17.20 -11.03 -13.77
C ILE A 166 -16.88 -10.46 -15.15
N ILE A 167 -15.60 -10.37 -15.52
CA ILE A 167 -15.17 -9.82 -16.80
C ILE A 167 -15.68 -10.65 -17.98
N LYS A 168 -15.59 -11.98 -17.88
CA LYS A 168 -16.00 -12.90 -18.95
C LYS A 168 -17.51 -12.95 -19.18
N GLU A 169 -18.30 -12.52 -18.20
CA GLU A 169 -19.74 -12.35 -18.33
C GLU A 169 -20.14 -11.05 -19.05
N GLN A 170 -19.20 -10.13 -19.27
CA GLN A 170 -19.48 -8.89 -19.98
C GLN A 170 -19.31 -9.07 -21.50
N PRO A 171 -19.92 -8.20 -22.32
CA PRO A 171 -19.65 -8.15 -23.75
C PRO A 171 -18.15 -7.89 -24.03
N GLU A 172 -17.69 -8.31 -25.21
CA GLU A 172 -16.36 -7.95 -25.67
C GLU A 172 -16.19 -6.42 -25.76
N HIS A 173 -14.98 -5.93 -25.52
CA HIS A 173 -14.62 -4.51 -25.56
C HIS A 173 -15.54 -3.59 -24.74
N SER A 174 -15.99 -4.04 -23.56
CA SER A 174 -16.95 -3.32 -22.74
C SER A 174 -16.47 -2.96 -21.33
N VAL A 175 -15.35 -3.54 -20.88
CA VAL A 175 -14.92 -3.41 -19.48
C VAL A 175 -13.74 -2.45 -19.34
N LEU A 176 -13.83 -1.55 -18.37
CA LEU A 176 -12.72 -0.78 -17.84
C LEU A 176 -12.31 -1.39 -16.50
N THR A 177 -11.02 -1.56 -16.25
CA THR A 177 -10.53 -2.12 -14.97
C THR A 177 -9.74 -1.08 -14.18
N LEU A 178 -10.07 -0.91 -12.91
CA LEU A 178 -9.29 -0.13 -11.96
C LEU A 178 -8.75 -1.08 -10.89
N THR A 179 -7.45 -1.34 -10.92
CA THR A 179 -6.79 -2.26 -10.00
C THR A 179 -6.01 -1.48 -8.95
N LEU A 180 -6.32 -1.69 -7.68
CA LEU A 180 -5.62 -1.04 -6.56
C LEU A 180 -4.67 -2.02 -5.91
N VAL A 181 -3.40 -1.65 -5.86
CA VAL A 181 -2.31 -2.55 -5.49
C VAL A 181 -1.44 -1.84 -4.47
N HIS A 182 -1.58 -2.18 -3.18
CA HIS A 182 -0.66 -1.69 -2.15
C HIS A 182 -0.39 -2.80 -1.15
N GLY A 183 0.88 -2.97 -0.76
CA GLY A 183 1.29 -3.93 0.28
C GLY A 183 1.16 -5.41 -0.11
N VAL A 184 1.10 -5.73 -1.41
CA VAL A 184 1.05 -7.12 -1.90
C VAL A 184 2.44 -7.64 -2.23
N SER A 185 2.73 -8.83 -1.71
CA SER A 185 3.93 -9.60 -2.08
C SER A 185 3.72 -10.30 -3.42
N TYR A 186 4.75 -10.28 -4.26
CA TYR A 186 4.73 -10.93 -5.57
C TYR A 186 5.68 -12.12 -5.57
N ASN A 187 5.14 -13.30 -5.86
CA ASN A 187 5.91 -14.50 -6.14
C ASN A 187 5.68 -14.98 -7.58
N ARG A 188 6.35 -16.07 -7.98
CA ARG A 188 6.23 -16.63 -9.34
C ARG A 188 4.82 -17.15 -9.65
N GLU A 189 4.12 -17.69 -8.65
CA GLU A 189 2.77 -18.23 -8.79
C GLU A 189 1.75 -17.11 -9.06
N ILE A 190 1.73 -16.08 -8.20
CA ILE A 190 0.93 -14.87 -8.36
C ILE A 190 1.23 -14.20 -9.71
N THR A 191 2.50 -14.09 -10.09
CA THR A 191 2.87 -13.51 -11.39
C THR A 191 2.30 -14.31 -12.56
N SER A 192 2.29 -15.64 -12.46
CA SER A 192 1.76 -16.53 -13.49
C SER A 192 0.23 -16.43 -13.57
N ALA A 193 -0.44 -16.39 -12.42
CA ALA A 193 -1.88 -16.18 -12.32
C ALA A 193 -2.30 -14.83 -12.92
N ILE A 194 -1.57 -13.75 -12.62
CA ILE A 194 -1.84 -12.41 -13.19
C ILE A 194 -1.64 -12.44 -14.71
N LYS A 195 -0.58 -13.06 -15.23
CA LYS A 195 -0.37 -13.18 -16.68
C LYS A 195 -1.51 -13.93 -17.37
N ALA A 196 -1.96 -15.05 -16.80
CA ALA A 196 -3.08 -15.82 -17.32
C ALA A 196 -4.39 -15.01 -17.28
N TYR A 197 -4.65 -14.34 -16.16
CA TYR A 197 -5.78 -13.44 -15.98
C TYR A 197 -5.82 -12.33 -17.04
N VAL A 198 -4.71 -11.58 -17.20
CA VAL A 198 -4.63 -10.46 -18.13
C VAL A 198 -4.82 -10.92 -19.58
N ARG A 199 -4.23 -12.07 -19.95
CA ARG A 199 -4.37 -12.64 -21.30
C ARG A 199 -5.80 -13.12 -21.55
N GLY A 200 -6.39 -13.87 -20.62
CA GLY A 200 -7.73 -14.44 -20.76
C GLY A 200 -8.83 -13.39 -20.82
N ASN A 201 -8.59 -12.21 -20.24
CA ASN A 201 -9.55 -11.12 -20.17
C ASN A 201 -9.36 -10.06 -21.27
N ARG A 202 -8.40 -10.24 -22.16
CA ARG A 202 -8.09 -9.30 -23.24
C ARG A 202 -9.30 -8.95 -24.13
N PRO A 203 -10.13 -9.91 -24.60
CA PRO A 203 -11.25 -9.59 -25.51
C PRO A 203 -12.29 -8.66 -24.89
N TYR A 204 -12.42 -8.67 -23.56
CA TYR A 204 -13.48 -7.97 -22.85
C TYR A 204 -13.08 -6.58 -22.37
N VAL A 205 -11.78 -6.36 -22.14
CA VAL A 205 -11.29 -5.16 -21.47
C VAL A 205 -10.75 -4.14 -22.48
N VAL A 206 -11.34 -2.94 -22.46
CA VAL A 206 -10.93 -1.79 -23.26
C VAL A 206 -9.60 -1.22 -22.74
N ALA A 207 -9.55 -0.93 -21.44
CA ALA A 207 -8.39 -0.33 -20.78
C ALA A 207 -8.32 -0.73 -19.30
N GLY A 208 -7.13 -0.67 -18.74
CA GLY A 208 -6.92 -0.92 -17.31
C GLY A 208 -5.98 0.09 -16.68
N ALA A 209 -6.43 0.70 -15.59
CA ALA A 209 -5.60 1.54 -14.74
C ALA A 209 -5.17 0.73 -13.53
N VAL A 210 -3.91 0.92 -13.12
CA VAL A 210 -3.37 0.30 -11.92
C VAL A 210 -2.78 1.38 -11.01
N VAL A 211 -3.24 1.43 -9.77
CA VAL A 211 -2.78 2.40 -8.76
C VAL A 211 -1.95 1.67 -7.72
N GLY A 212 -0.81 2.26 -7.35
CA GLY A 212 0.08 1.70 -6.32
C GLY A 212 1.12 0.68 -6.81
N LEU A 213 1.33 0.59 -8.13
CA LEU A 213 2.55 -0.02 -8.68
C LEU A 213 3.70 0.98 -8.53
N ASP A 214 4.32 1.05 -7.35
CA ASP A 214 5.43 1.98 -7.10
C ASP A 214 6.68 1.56 -7.90
N TYR A 215 7.40 0.53 -7.43
CA TYR A 215 8.62 0.00 -8.05
C TYR A 215 8.34 -1.01 -9.17
N LEU A 216 7.08 -1.39 -9.37
CA LEU A 216 6.66 -2.40 -10.33
C LEU A 216 6.13 -1.80 -11.63
N ARG A 217 6.20 -0.49 -11.87
CA ARG A 217 5.77 0.10 -13.16
C ARG A 217 6.44 -0.54 -14.36
N GLN A 218 7.70 -0.93 -14.19
CA GLN A 218 8.49 -1.64 -15.20
C GLN A 218 7.87 -2.96 -15.67
N ILE A 219 6.97 -3.58 -14.90
CA ILE A 219 6.30 -4.83 -15.31
C ILE A 219 5.15 -4.60 -16.28
N LEU A 220 4.56 -3.40 -16.29
CA LEU A 220 3.40 -3.10 -17.14
C LEU A 220 3.77 -3.05 -18.61
N LEU A 221 4.92 -2.49 -18.96
CA LEU A 221 5.36 -2.40 -20.36
C LEU A 221 5.54 -3.79 -21.00
N PRO A 222 6.30 -4.73 -20.40
CA PRO A 222 6.36 -6.11 -20.87
C PRO A 222 4.98 -6.79 -20.88
N LEU A 223 4.14 -6.55 -19.88
CA LEU A 223 2.81 -7.16 -19.79
C LEU A 223 1.88 -6.68 -20.91
N ASN A 224 1.87 -5.38 -21.22
CA ASN A 224 1.12 -4.81 -22.35
C ASN A 224 1.60 -5.40 -23.68
N ARG A 225 2.92 -5.48 -23.91
CA ARG A 225 3.48 -6.07 -25.13
C ARG A 225 3.08 -7.54 -25.27
N LEU A 226 3.16 -8.31 -24.18
CA LEU A 226 2.88 -9.74 -24.17
C LEU A 226 1.38 -10.06 -24.34
N THR A 227 0.51 -9.17 -23.86
CA THR A 227 -0.94 -9.42 -23.79
C THR A 227 -1.75 -8.56 -24.74
N GLY A 228 -1.14 -7.59 -25.42
CA GLY A 228 -1.83 -6.64 -26.29
C GLY A 228 -2.84 -5.75 -25.56
N ARG A 229 -2.64 -5.52 -24.24
CA ARG A 229 -3.54 -4.70 -23.42
C ARG A 229 -3.12 -3.24 -23.37
N ASN A 230 -4.09 -2.38 -23.10
CA ASN A 230 -3.88 -0.97 -22.76
C ASN A 230 -3.89 -0.79 -21.24
N LEU A 231 -2.78 -1.13 -20.58
CA LEU A 231 -2.62 -0.92 -19.13
C LEU A 231 -1.72 0.26 -18.82
N ARG A 232 -2.08 1.05 -17.81
CA ARG A 232 -1.30 2.19 -17.35
C ARG A 232 -1.26 2.28 -15.83
N ALA A 233 -0.09 2.62 -15.29
CA ALA A 233 0.10 2.90 -13.87
C ALA A 233 -0.21 4.37 -13.55
N PHE A 234 -0.76 4.59 -12.37
CA PHE A 234 -1.06 5.91 -11.81
C PHE A 234 -0.63 5.98 -10.34
N ASP A 235 -0.40 7.21 -9.88
CA ASP A 235 -0.05 7.51 -8.49
C ASP A 235 -1.31 7.59 -7.60
N ASP A 236 -2.45 7.97 -8.18
CA ASP A 236 -3.73 8.16 -7.49
C ASP A 236 -4.94 7.63 -8.28
N GLU A 237 -6.05 7.40 -7.58
CA GLU A 237 -7.30 6.85 -8.15
C GLU A 237 -8.00 7.84 -9.09
N ASP A 238 -7.97 9.14 -8.81
CA ASP A 238 -8.72 10.15 -9.57
C ASP A 238 -8.14 10.33 -10.98
N SER A 239 -6.80 10.40 -11.08
CA SER A 239 -6.07 10.42 -12.34
C SER A 239 -6.33 9.15 -13.16
N ALA A 240 -6.36 8.00 -12.51
CA ALA A 240 -6.66 6.71 -13.14
C ALA A 240 -8.08 6.68 -13.71
N VAL A 241 -9.07 7.09 -12.93
CA VAL A 241 -10.49 7.15 -13.35
C VAL A 241 -10.67 8.13 -14.51
N SER A 242 -10.10 9.33 -14.40
CA SER A 242 -10.15 10.35 -15.46
C SER A 242 -9.61 9.82 -16.79
N TRP A 243 -8.49 9.10 -16.73
CA TRP A 243 -7.92 8.46 -17.92
C TRP A 243 -8.80 7.34 -18.46
N LEU A 244 -9.33 6.45 -17.61
CA LEU A 244 -10.24 5.39 -18.05
C LEU A 244 -11.50 5.94 -18.73
N ALA A 245 -12.08 7.02 -18.20
CA ALA A 245 -13.22 7.69 -18.81
C ALA A 245 -12.86 8.29 -20.19
N ALA A 246 -11.64 8.83 -20.34
CA ALA A 246 -11.17 9.31 -21.64
C ALA A 246 -10.98 8.16 -22.65
N GLU A 247 -10.38 7.04 -22.24
CA GLU A 247 -10.21 5.84 -23.07
C GLU A 247 -11.56 5.27 -23.52
N TRP A 248 -12.54 5.22 -22.61
CA TRP A 248 -13.90 4.80 -22.95
C TRP A 248 -14.53 5.66 -24.05
N ARG A 249 -14.40 6.99 -23.94
CA ARG A 249 -14.91 7.89 -24.98
C ARG A 249 -14.18 7.72 -26.30
N ARG A 250 -12.90 7.33 -26.30
CA ARG A 250 -12.14 7.04 -27.53
C ARG A 250 -12.65 5.76 -28.18
N SER A 251 -12.79 4.68 -27.41
CA SER A 251 -13.23 3.37 -27.94
C SER A 251 -14.68 3.34 -28.45
N ARG A 252 -15.47 4.40 -28.22
CA ARG A 252 -16.85 4.56 -28.71
C ARG A 252 -16.95 5.44 -29.95
N ARG A 253 -15.84 6.05 -30.37
CA ARG A 253 -15.76 6.92 -31.57
C ARG A 253 -15.10 6.22 -32.77
N GLU A 254 -14.46 5.09 -32.52
CA GLU A 254 -13.92 4.15 -33.52
C GLU A 254 -14.97 3.08 -33.84
#